data_AF-B2B9Q8-F1
#
_entry.id   AF-B2B9Q8-F1
#
_cell.length_a   1.000
_cell.length_b   1.000
_cell.length_c   1.000
_cell.angle_alpha   90.00
_cell.angle_beta   90.00
_cell.angle_gamma   90.00
#
_symmetry.space_group_name_H-M   'P 1'
#
loop_
_entity.id
_entity.type
_entity.pdbx_description
1 polymer ?
#
loop_
_entity_poly.entity_id
_entity_poly.type
_entity_poly.pdbx_seq_one_letter_code
_entity_poly.pdbx_strand_id
1 'polypeptide(L)'
;DSIESFVQDTLKTGKNLNDKKMVDILTKNSRDAIYWLNDEINVDLSNVVLLGGHSHARTHKGDKLPPGFAIVSALTKKLDGFQAENPDQLTILKSSTLTKILTEGNKVKGIEFTDSEKQPQEMYADNVVWA
;
A
#
# COMPACT_ATOMS: atom_id res chain seq x y z
N ASP A 1 -8.18 -21.83 7.27
CA ASP A 1 -7.24 -21.09 6.41
C ASP A 1 -5.83 -21.28 6.97
N SER A 2 -4.83 -21.34 6.10
CA SER A 2 -3.41 -21.43 6.47
C SER A 2 -2.53 -20.79 5.41
N ILE A 3 -1.29 -20.42 5.77
CA ILE A 3 -0.32 -19.84 4.84
C ILE A 3 -0.12 -20.77 3.65
N GLU A 4 0.03 -22.07 3.89
CA GLU A 4 0.24 -23.08 2.84
C GLU A 4 -0.96 -23.10 1.87
N SER A 5 -2.19 -23.12 2.40
CA SER A 5 -3.38 -23.11 1.55
C SER A 5 -3.49 -21.83 0.71
N PHE A 6 -3.06 -20.68 1.26
CA PHE A 6 -3.08 -19.41 0.55
C PHE A 6 -1.98 -19.34 -0.53
N VAL A 7 -0.79 -19.87 -0.26
CA VAL A 7 0.27 -20.03 -1.27
C VAL A 7 -0.23 -20.89 -2.44
N GLN A 8 -0.84 -22.04 -2.15
CA GLN A 8 -1.34 -22.93 -3.20
C GLN A 8 -2.42 -22.27 -4.06
N ASP A 9 -3.41 -21.60 -3.44
CA ASP A 9 -4.45 -20.88 -4.16
C ASP A 9 -3.88 -19.76 -5.06
N THR A 10 -2.89 -19.02 -4.56
CA THR A 10 -2.21 -17.93 -5.28
C THR A 10 -1.43 -18.45 -6.49
N LEU A 11 -0.63 -19.51 -6.29
CA LEU A 11 0.16 -20.13 -7.38
C LEU A 11 -0.74 -20.76 -8.44
N LYS A 12 -1.79 -21.47 -8.03
CA LYS A 12 -2.75 -22.10 -8.94
C LYS A 12 -3.47 -21.05 -9.79
N THR A 13 -3.99 -19.99 -9.17
CA THR A 13 -4.74 -18.93 -9.88
C THR A 13 -3.83 -18.16 -10.84
N GLY A 14 -2.59 -17.86 -10.45
CA GLY A 14 -1.60 -17.24 -11.33
C GLY A 14 -0.94 -18.19 -12.33
N LYS A 15 -1.46 -19.41 -12.50
CA LYS A 15 -0.95 -20.43 -13.44
C LYS A 15 0.56 -20.72 -13.28
N ASN A 16 1.07 -20.62 -12.06
CA ASN A 16 2.49 -20.75 -11.71
C ASN A 16 3.44 -19.75 -12.40
N LEU A 17 2.93 -18.62 -12.91
CA LEU A 17 3.75 -17.54 -13.47
C LEU A 17 4.26 -16.55 -12.42
N ASN A 18 3.73 -16.63 -11.19
CA ASN A 18 4.13 -15.74 -10.10
C ASN A 18 5.57 -16.04 -9.64
N ASP A 19 6.29 -15.01 -9.20
CA ASP A 19 7.50 -15.20 -8.41
C ASP A 19 7.15 -15.83 -7.05
N LYS A 20 7.64 -17.05 -6.81
CA LYS A 20 7.34 -17.83 -5.60
C LYS A 20 7.79 -17.13 -4.32
N LYS A 21 8.90 -16.37 -4.36
CA LYS A 21 9.38 -15.62 -3.19
C LYS A 21 8.41 -14.49 -2.85
N MET A 22 7.89 -13.80 -3.86
CA MET A 22 6.91 -12.73 -3.65
C MET A 22 5.58 -13.28 -3.12
N VAL A 23 5.13 -14.44 -3.61
CA VAL A 23 3.94 -15.13 -3.07
C VAL A 23 4.14 -15.54 -1.60
N ASP A 24 5.32 -16.05 -1.26
CA ASP A 24 5.66 -16.42 0.12
C ASP A 24 5.65 -15.19 1.05
N ILE A 25 6.26 -14.08 0.64
CA ILE A 25 6.22 -12.81 1.38
C ILE A 25 4.77 -12.31 1.55
N LEU A 26 3.98 -12.32 0.48
CA LEU A 26 2.59 -11.86 0.51
C LEU A 26 1.74 -12.67 1.51
N THR A 27 1.81 -13.99 1.43
CA THR A 27 0.97 -14.89 2.22
C THR A 27 1.41 -15.02 3.67
N LYS A 28 2.71 -14.93 3.96
CA LYS A 28 3.22 -14.91 5.34
C LYS A 28 2.87 -13.63 6.07
N ASN A 29 2.95 -12.49 5.38
CA ASN A 29 2.69 -11.19 5.99
C ASN A 29 1.20 -10.79 5.97
N SER A 30 0.32 -11.53 5.30
CA SER A 30 -1.09 -11.13 5.13
C SER A 30 -1.84 -11.04 6.46
N ARG A 31 -1.54 -11.93 7.42
CA ARG A 31 -2.16 -11.88 8.76
C ARG A 31 -1.78 -10.61 9.51
N ASP A 32 -0.47 -10.32 9.54
CA ASP A 32 0.06 -9.18 10.27
C ASP A 32 -0.39 -7.86 9.62
N ALA A 33 -0.58 -7.83 8.30
CA ALA A 33 -1.19 -6.70 7.59
C ALA A 33 -2.64 -6.44 8.02
N ILE A 34 -3.45 -7.49 8.22
CA ILE A 34 -4.83 -7.34 8.73
C ILE A 34 -4.83 -6.81 10.16
N TYR A 35 -3.96 -7.34 11.03
CA TYR A 35 -3.84 -6.83 12.40
C TYR A 35 -3.38 -5.39 12.43
N TRP A 36 -2.39 -5.01 11.61
CA TRP A 36 -1.95 -3.62 11.55
C TRP A 36 -3.07 -2.68 11.07
N LEU A 37 -3.86 -3.06 10.06
CA LEU A 37 -4.99 -2.24 9.63
C LEU A 37 -6.08 -2.11 10.71
N ASN A 38 -6.35 -3.18 11.46
CA ASN A 38 -7.35 -3.16 12.53
C ASN A 38 -6.87 -2.41 13.77
N ASP A 39 -5.67 -2.71 14.26
CA ASP A 39 -5.18 -2.27 15.57
C ASP A 39 -4.54 -0.88 15.49
N GLU A 40 -3.76 -0.60 14.44
CA GLU A 40 -3.01 0.66 14.31
C GLU A 40 -3.77 1.72 13.51
N ILE A 41 -4.54 1.30 12.50
CA ILE A 41 -5.26 2.20 11.60
C ILE A 41 -6.76 2.27 11.97
N ASN A 42 -7.24 1.38 12.85
CA ASN A 42 -8.63 1.34 13.32
C ASN A 42 -9.64 1.13 12.17
N VAL A 43 -9.33 0.22 11.25
CA VAL A 43 -10.21 -0.18 10.14
C VAL A 43 -10.98 -1.44 10.51
N ASP A 44 -12.30 -1.39 10.45
CA ASP A 44 -13.16 -2.56 10.63
C ASP A 44 -12.97 -3.56 9.47
N LEU A 45 -12.43 -4.72 9.81
CA LEU A 45 -12.17 -5.86 8.92
C LEU A 45 -12.75 -7.17 9.49
N SER A 46 -13.82 -7.05 10.29
CA SER A 46 -14.42 -8.14 11.07
C SER A 46 -15.12 -9.21 10.23
N ASN A 47 -15.60 -8.88 9.03
CA ASN A 47 -16.29 -9.84 8.18
C ASN A 47 -15.35 -10.49 7.18
N VAL A 48 -15.50 -11.80 7.01
CA VAL A 48 -14.68 -12.60 6.09
C VAL A 48 -15.57 -13.26 5.06
N VAL A 49 -15.28 -13.03 3.77
CA VAL A 49 -16.02 -13.62 2.65
C VAL A 49 -15.12 -14.52 1.79
N LEU A 50 -15.75 -15.50 1.14
CA LEU A 50 -15.11 -16.35 0.15
C LEU A 50 -15.25 -15.73 -1.24
N LEU A 51 -14.12 -15.54 -1.92
CA LEU A 51 -14.08 -15.11 -3.32
C LEU A 51 -13.60 -16.25 -4.23
N GLY A 52 -13.79 -16.09 -5.54
CA GLY A 52 -13.38 -17.08 -6.53
C GLY A 52 -11.87 -17.34 -6.51
N GLY A 53 -11.47 -18.60 -6.73
CA GLY A 53 -10.06 -19.02 -6.72
C GLY A 53 -9.49 -19.31 -5.33
N HIS A 54 -10.24 -19.03 -4.26
CA HIS A 54 -9.85 -19.35 -2.90
C HIS A 54 -10.47 -20.67 -2.41
N SER A 55 -9.68 -21.46 -1.69
CA SER A 55 -10.12 -22.68 -1.00
C SER A 55 -10.82 -22.39 0.34
N HIS A 56 -10.57 -21.22 0.94
CA HIS A 56 -11.17 -20.77 2.21
C HIS A 56 -11.59 -19.31 2.14
N ALA A 57 -12.59 -18.92 2.92
CA ALA A 57 -12.96 -17.52 3.11
C ALA A 57 -11.80 -16.76 3.78
N ARG A 58 -11.28 -15.73 3.12
CA ARG A 58 -10.13 -14.93 3.59
C ARG A 58 -10.10 -13.49 3.10
N THR A 59 -11.20 -13.03 2.48
CA THR A 59 -11.33 -11.65 2.06
C THR A 59 -12.00 -10.87 3.18
N HIS A 60 -11.22 -10.04 3.87
CA HIS A 60 -11.69 -9.23 4.99
C HIS A 60 -12.37 -7.94 4.53
N LYS A 61 -13.48 -7.57 5.17
CA LYS A 61 -14.19 -6.30 4.96
C LYS A 61 -14.93 -5.85 6.22
N GLY A 62 -15.25 -4.57 6.30
CA GLY A 62 -16.20 -4.05 7.29
C GLY A 62 -17.66 -4.17 6.83
N ASP A 63 -18.59 -3.75 7.69
CA ASP A 63 -20.03 -3.78 7.38
C ASP A 63 -20.58 -2.52 6.73
N LYS A 64 -20.09 -1.35 7.15
CA LYS A 64 -20.72 -0.07 6.80
C LYS A 64 -20.15 0.57 5.55
N LEU A 65 -18.83 0.49 5.38
CA LEU A 65 -18.11 1.17 4.32
C LEU A 65 -17.46 0.15 3.39
N PRO A 66 -17.40 0.45 2.07
CA PRO A 66 -16.58 -0.34 1.16
C PRO A 66 -15.12 -0.39 1.66
N PRO A 67 -14.45 -1.55 1.59
CA PRO A 67 -13.13 -1.75 2.20
C PRO A 67 -12.09 -0.77 1.68
N GLY A 68 -12.09 -0.47 0.37
CA GLY A 68 -11.16 0.49 -0.22
C GLY A 68 -11.32 1.91 0.36
N PHE A 69 -12.55 2.38 0.51
CA PHE A 69 -12.82 3.70 1.11
C PHE A 69 -12.45 3.72 2.59
N ALA A 70 -12.82 2.68 3.35
CA ALA A 70 -12.51 2.59 4.77
C ALA A 70 -11.00 2.66 5.05
N ILE A 71 -10.19 1.89 4.31
CA ILE A 71 -8.74 1.85 4.47
C ILE A 71 -8.12 3.20 4.09
N VAL A 72 -8.43 3.74 2.91
CA VAL A 72 -7.84 5.00 2.44
C VAL A 72 -8.22 6.16 3.36
N SER A 73 -9.49 6.28 3.74
CA SER A 73 -9.93 7.36 4.63
C SER A 73 -9.27 7.30 6.00
N ALA A 74 -9.09 6.11 6.57
CA ALA A 74 -8.45 5.95 7.87
C ALA A 74 -6.94 6.29 7.81
N LEU A 75 -6.23 5.80 6.78
CA LEU A 75 -4.82 6.12 6.56
C LEU A 75 -4.62 7.62 6.32
N THR A 76 -5.40 8.24 5.44
CA THR A 76 -5.33 9.69 5.17
C THR A 76 -5.57 10.48 6.44
N LYS A 77 -6.59 10.13 7.24
CA LYS A 77 -6.86 10.83 8.50
C LYS A 77 -5.69 10.72 9.50
N LYS A 78 -5.04 9.55 9.58
CA LYS A 78 -3.86 9.36 10.45
C LYS A 78 -2.67 10.19 9.96
N LEU A 79 -2.45 10.26 8.64
CA LEU A 79 -1.40 11.08 8.04
C LEU A 79 -1.66 12.58 8.22
N ASP A 80 -2.90 13.04 8.02
CA ASP A 80 -3.29 14.44 8.22
C ASP A 80 -3.08 14.87 9.69
N GLY A 81 -3.45 14.00 10.64
CA GLY A 81 -3.19 14.23 12.06
C GLY A 81 -1.69 14.29 12.39
N PHE A 82 -0.92 13.34 11.86
CA PHE A 82 0.54 13.33 12.04
C PHE A 82 1.21 14.57 11.44
N GLN A 83 0.79 15.00 10.25
CA GLN A 83 1.29 16.21 9.60
C GLN A 83 0.95 17.47 10.42
N ALA A 84 -0.26 17.57 10.97
CA ALA A 84 -0.67 18.72 11.78
C ALA A 84 0.19 18.86 13.05
N GLU A 85 0.61 17.74 13.65
CA GLU A 85 1.49 17.70 14.82
C GLU A 85 2.98 17.85 14.44
N ASN A 86 3.37 17.39 13.25
CA ASN A 86 4.77 17.29 12.80
C ASN A 86 4.95 17.83 11.37
N PRO A 87 4.73 19.14 11.13
CA PRO A 87 4.75 19.71 9.79
C PRO A 87 6.13 19.59 9.10
N ASP A 88 7.21 19.54 9.86
CA ASP A 88 8.58 19.42 9.32
C ASP A 88 8.95 17.97 8.94
N GLN A 89 8.16 16.97 9.34
CA GLN A 89 8.45 15.55 9.08
C GLN A 89 7.63 14.95 7.94
N LEU A 90 6.45 15.51 7.63
CA LEU A 90 5.57 15.00 6.58
C LEU A 90 4.98 16.12 5.74
N THR A 91 5.23 16.06 4.44
CA THR A 91 4.64 16.96 3.44
C THR A 91 3.87 16.16 2.41
N ILE A 92 2.56 16.43 2.30
CA ILE A 92 1.70 15.82 1.29
C ILE A 92 1.45 16.85 0.17
N LEU A 93 2.04 16.62 -0.99
CA LEU A 93 1.84 17.45 -2.17
C LEU A 93 0.75 16.83 -3.05
N LYS A 94 -0.34 17.59 -3.26
CA LYS A 94 -1.43 17.24 -4.19
C LYS A 94 -1.19 17.93 -5.52
N SER A 95 -1.80 17.41 -6.59
CA SER A 95 -1.63 17.94 -7.95
C SER A 95 -0.16 17.99 -8.39
N SER A 96 0.63 17.01 -7.95
CA SER A 96 2.04 16.87 -8.28
C SER A 96 2.24 15.62 -9.11
N THR A 97 2.67 15.78 -10.36
CA THR A 97 2.90 14.65 -11.29
C THR A 97 4.39 14.43 -11.44
N LEU A 98 4.87 13.27 -10.99
CA LEU A 98 6.27 12.86 -11.18
C LEU A 98 6.59 12.79 -12.68
N THR A 99 7.65 13.50 -13.11
CA THR A 99 8.14 13.48 -14.49
C THR A 99 9.42 12.68 -14.64
N LYS A 100 10.32 12.75 -13.64
CA LYS A 100 11.63 12.10 -13.72
C LYS A 100 12.20 11.77 -12.35
N ILE A 101 12.97 10.68 -12.27
CA ILE A 101 13.83 10.40 -11.11
C ILE A 101 15.23 10.92 -11.44
N LEU A 102 15.77 11.77 -10.55
CA LEU A 102 17.12 12.32 -10.68
C LEU A 102 18.11 11.31 -10.10
N THR A 103 19.14 10.99 -10.86
CA THR A 103 20.19 10.04 -10.47
C THR A 103 21.57 10.63 -10.68
N GLU A 104 22.51 10.26 -9.81
CA GLU A 104 23.92 10.60 -9.91
C GLU A 104 24.72 9.29 -9.87
N GLY A 105 25.20 8.85 -11.04
CA GLY A 105 25.74 7.51 -11.22
C GLY A 105 24.67 6.43 -10.97
N ASN A 106 24.93 5.53 -10.02
CA ASN A 106 24.00 4.45 -9.64
C ASN A 106 23.17 4.78 -8.39
N LYS A 107 23.11 6.05 -7.96
CA LYS A 107 22.36 6.48 -6.77
C LYS A 107 21.26 7.45 -7.16
N VAL A 108 20.13 7.36 -6.44
CA VAL A 108 19.06 8.36 -6.52
C VAL A 108 19.53 9.63 -5.81
N LYS A 109 19.22 10.78 -6.42
CA LYS A 109 19.51 12.11 -5.89
C LYS A 109 18.24 12.91 -5.61
N GLY A 110 17.13 12.53 -6.23
CA GLY A 110 15.86 13.22 -6.08
C GLY A 110 14.85 12.88 -7.16
N ILE A 111 13.86 13.75 -7.30
CA ILE A 111 12.79 13.67 -8.28
C ILE A 111 12.53 15.04 -8.91
N GLU A 112 12.04 15.01 -10.15
CA GLU A 112 11.42 16.13 -10.83
C GLU A 112 9.91 15.83 -10.95
N PHE A 113 9.08 16.83 -10.68
CA PHE A 113 7.63 16.73 -10.82
C PHE A 113 7.04 18.05 -11.32
N THR A 114 5.84 18.02 -11.88
CA THR A 114 5.09 19.22 -12.24
C THR A 114 3.98 19.49 -11.24
N ASP A 115 3.79 20.76 -10.87
CA ASP A 115 2.67 21.22 -10.04
C ASP A 115 1.36 21.41 -10.83
N SER A 116 0.34 21.98 -10.19
CA SER A 116 -0.97 22.28 -10.80
C SER A 116 -0.90 23.24 -11.99
N GLU A 117 0.15 24.06 -12.07
CA GLU A 117 0.39 25.01 -13.17
C GLU A 117 1.32 24.43 -14.25
N LYS A 118 1.65 23.15 -14.14
CA LYS A 118 2.59 22.43 -15.00
C LYS A 118 4.02 23.00 -14.94
N GLN A 119 4.37 23.72 -13.88
CA GLN A 119 5.74 24.20 -13.71
C GLN A 119 6.62 23.07 -13.15
N PRO A 120 7.84 22.88 -13.70
CA PRO A 120 8.75 21.87 -13.21
C PRO A 120 9.30 22.28 -11.83
N GLN A 121 9.30 21.32 -10.92
CA GLN A 121 9.82 21.41 -9.57
C GLN A 121 10.80 20.26 -9.33
N GLU A 122 11.83 20.49 -8.53
CA GLU A 122 12.78 19.46 -8.10
C GLU A 122 12.72 19.26 -6.58
N MET A 123 12.86 18.01 -6.16
CA MET A 123 12.99 17.64 -4.75
C MET A 123 14.13 16.65 -4.58
N TYR A 124 15.11 17.00 -3.75
CA TYR A 124 16.28 16.14 -3.50
C TYR A 124 16.00 15.17 -2.35
N ALA A 125 16.31 13.90 -2.58
CA ALA A 125 16.15 12.82 -1.62
C ALA A 125 17.07 11.65 -1.97
N ASP A 126 17.61 10.99 -0.96
CA ASP A 126 18.47 9.81 -1.14
C ASP A 126 17.68 8.56 -1.56
N ASN A 127 16.38 8.52 -1.24
CA ASN A 127 15.51 7.37 -1.45
C ASN A 127 14.18 7.81 -2.05
N VAL A 128 13.70 7.03 -3.03
CA VAL A 128 12.39 7.22 -3.66
C VAL A 128 11.65 5.89 -3.66
N VAL A 129 10.41 5.91 -3.19
CA VAL A 129 9.52 4.74 -3.19
C VAL A 129 8.42 4.98 -4.21
N TRP A 130 8.31 4.08 -5.20
CA TRP A 130 7.20 4.08 -6.14
C TRP A 130 6.11 3.15 -5.61
N ALA A 131 4.94 3.71 -5.30
CA ALA A 131 3.76 3.01 -4.80
C ALA A 131 2.63 3.02 -5.86
#